data_AF-A0A822FFV0-F1
#
_entry.id   AF-A0A822FFV0-F1
#
_cell.length_a   1.000
_cell.length_b   1.000
_cell.length_c   1.000
_cell.angle_alpha   90.00
_cell.angle_beta   90.00
_cell.angle_gamma   90.00
#
_symmetry.space_group_name_H-M   'P 1'
#
loop_
_entity.id
_entity.type
_entity.pdbx_description
1 polymer ?
#
loop_
_entity_poly.entity_id
_entity_poly.type
_entity_poly.pdbx_seq_one_letter_code
_entity_poly.pdbx_strand_id
1 'polypeptide(L)'
;NKQKFGWKIAEKLQDEFFEKNITIISYKNNDENSYNFNTYRVDNLSDIKKCIQDILLKYSLLNIIFAWTLDLENLNEDDEISLTHDKLKEQEELGCVSLMNIVQSISSLQPDIIPNIFVLTQDAQFDIENKLQFNYCQSSIIGFARSIIKEYATNRFRLIDIPLKFQSNIIDRLLNEFLHCNNSLYEEEVLLRYHEENNNIIRMISQFEKIIENKQEQEFENKIIIPNRDSNSIAFKLQISKTLFLSDLQWITFDRNAFIISPDQIEVKIHCVGISFRDVLKARGLYPHIRQFAVEYADQEANARDEEIGFEFSGTITRLGSNVRKGFQVGDRIFGKTIESGTFKSHIIVDKYAIVHAPENLTMEELCTIPVSFLTAVYALYERANLKPKQTVLIHAATGAVGLALIQLCRRRNAKIIATAGTEEKRKYLRDICQIEYVFNSRDLSFVENIRQIFPNGIDIIINSLAGEFLQESIKLLAPHGHFVEIGKRDVYSNSKLPLFQFRNDCSSHIVDLFTLEKYQKEKTHHLLQEISNEINQGLLTPIKPMTIFEPSQVIQAFQFFSQATHLGKLVLRITQSDQELNIIDVKQDTNKNSVQI
;
A
#
# COMPACT_ATOMS: atom_id res chain seq x y z
N ASN A 1 37.21 -34.52 0.80
CA ASN A 1 37.05 -34.64 -0.66
C ASN A 1 35.65 -35.08 -1.12
N LYS A 2 34.56 -34.51 -0.57
CA LYS A 2 33.30 -34.36 -1.30
C LYS A 2 33.08 -32.86 -1.42
N GLN A 3 33.21 -32.30 -2.62
CA GLN A 3 32.86 -30.91 -2.85
C GLN A 3 31.37 -30.72 -2.50
N LYS A 4 31.12 -29.70 -1.69
CA LYS A 4 29.78 -29.23 -1.29
C LYS A 4 28.94 -28.93 -2.56
N PHE A 5 27.64 -29.23 -2.51
CA PHE A 5 26.77 -29.18 -3.68
C PHE A 5 26.53 -27.76 -4.20
N GLY A 6 26.32 -26.80 -3.31
CA GLY A 6 26.26 -25.37 -3.68
C GLY A 6 27.54 -24.90 -4.37
N TRP A 7 28.70 -25.42 -3.93
CA TRP A 7 29.99 -25.16 -4.57
C TRP A 7 30.09 -25.74 -6.00
N LYS A 8 29.54 -26.93 -6.25
CA LYS A 8 29.51 -27.51 -7.61
C LYS A 8 28.61 -26.72 -8.57
N ILE A 9 27.50 -26.18 -8.07
CA ILE A 9 26.64 -25.29 -8.86
C ILE A 9 27.43 -24.03 -9.23
N ALA A 10 28.15 -23.45 -8.27
CA ALA A 10 28.99 -22.29 -8.53
C ALA A 10 30.10 -22.58 -9.56
N GLU A 11 30.80 -23.70 -9.46
CA GLU A 11 31.85 -24.12 -10.40
C GLU A 11 31.29 -24.31 -11.82
N LYS A 12 30.18 -25.05 -11.97
CA LYS A 12 29.56 -25.28 -13.29
C LYS A 12 28.98 -24.00 -13.90
N LEU A 13 28.49 -23.06 -13.08
CA LEU A 13 28.11 -21.72 -13.52
C LEU A 13 29.33 -20.91 -13.98
N GLN A 14 30.49 -21.08 -13.34
CA GLN A 14 31.73 -20.45 -13.78
C GLN A 14 32.11 -20.91 -15.19
N ASP A 15 32.03 -22.21 -15.43
CA ASP A 15 32.40 -22.84 -16.70
C ASP A 15 31.44 -22.46 -17.84
N GLU A 16 30.13 -22.46 -17.59
CA GLU A 16 29.09 -22.13 -18.58
C GLU A 16 29.05 -20.63 -18.95
N PHE A 17 29.43 -19.75 -18.03
CA PHE A 17 29.34 -18.29 -18.20
C PHE A 17 30.70 -17.60 -18.36
N PHE A 18 31.71 -18.31 -18.88
CA PHE A 18 33.13 -17.90 -18.94
C PHE A 18 33.42 -16.56 -19.67
N GLU A 19 32.42 -15.89 -20.25
CA GLU A 19 32.54 -14.55 -20.87
C GLU A 19 31.57 -13.47 -20.32
N LYS A 20 30.82 -13.71 -19.23
CA LYS A 20 29.72 -12.82 -18.79
C LYS A 20 29.82 -12.20 -17.38
N ASN A 21 31.03 -11.85 -16.90
CA ASN A 21 31.22 -11.05 -15.68
C ASN A 21 30.51 -11.60 -14.42
N ILE A 22 30.61 -12.90 -14.16
CA ILE A 22 30.01 -13.54 -12.96
C ILE A 22 31.03 -13.57 -11.82
N THR A 23 30.64 -13.07 -10.64
CA THR A 23 31.45 -13.19 -9.41
C THR A 23 30.83 -14.24 -8.49
N ILE A 24 31.62 -15.26 -8.14
CA ILE A 24 31.21 -16.34 -7.25
C ILE A 24 31.61 -16.00 -5.81
N ILE A 25 30.63 -16.00 -4.91
CA ILE A 25 30.84 -15.88 -3.48
C ILE A 25 30.59 -17.26 -2.87
N SER A 26 31.64 -17.89 -2.37
CA SER A 26 31.55 -19.18 -1.69
C SER A 26 31.77 -18.98 -0.20
N TYR A 27 30.92 -19.60 0.62
CA TYR A 27 31.14 -19.70 2.05
C TYR A 27 32.11 -20.83 2.36
N LYS A 28 33.12 -20.58 3.19
CA LYS A 28 34.00 -21.60 3.75
C LYS A 28 33.83 -21.56 5.27
N ASN A 29 33.34 -22.65 5.85
CA ASN A 29 33.35 -22.81 7.30
C ASN A 29 34.84 -22.98 7.69
N ASN A 30 35.45 -21.93 8.25
CA ASN A 30 36.82 -22.04 8.74
C ASN A 30 36.73 -22.60 10.15
N ASP A 31 37.34 -23.76 10.36
CA ASP A 31 37.77 -24.18 11.69
C ASP A 31 38.54 -23.01 12.34
N GLU A 32 38.24 -22.78 13.61
CA GLU A 32 38.65 -21.62 14.40
C GLU A 32 40.13 -21.23 14.16
N ASN A 33 40.36 -19.93 13.91
CA ASN A 33 41.67 -19.23 13.96
C ASN A 33 42.49 -19.00 12.67
N SER A 34 41.90 -18.87 11.48
CA SER A 34 42.63 -18.25 10.35
C SER A 34 41.87 -17.10 9.69
N TYR A 35 42.24 -15.86 10.06
CA TYR A 35 41.87 -14.65 9.33
C TYR A 35 42.78 -14.55 8.09
N ASN A 36 42.28 -14.96 6.93
CA ASN A 36 42.88 -14.58 5.65
C ASN A 36 42.25 -13.28 5.16
N PHE A 37 43.08 -12.33 4.70
CA PHE A 37 42.60 -11.16 3.96
C PHE A 37 41.70 -11.64 2.80
N ASN A 38 40.48 -11.10 2.71
CA ASN A 38 39.40 -11.43 1.75
C ASN A 38 38.43 -12.57 2.14
N THR A 39 38.27 -12.88 3.43
CA THR A 39 37.15 -13.69 3.93
C THR A 39 36.06 -12.80 4.52
N TYR A 40 34.78 -13.06 4.18
CA TYR A 40 33.62 -12.29 4.64
C TYR A 40 32.68 -13.18 5.44
N ARG A 41 32.19 -12.69 6.58
CA ARG A 41 31.16 -13.36 7.37
C ARG A 41 29.77 -13.08 6.81
N VAL A 42 29.03 -14.14 6.48
CA VAL A 42 27.70 -14.01 5.85
C VAL A 42 26.59 -13.62 6.84
N ASP A 43 26.78 -13.95 8.12
CA ASP A 43 25.93 -13.57 9.24
C ASP A 43 26.14 -12.12 9.69
N ASN A 44 27.15 -11.43 9.16
CA ASN A 44 27.48 -10.05 9.50
C ASN A 44 27.16 -9.07 8.35
N LEU A 45 26.28 -8.10 8.64
CA LEU A 45 25.85 -7.10 7.66
C LEU A 45 27.01 -6.25 7.11
N SER A 46 27.95 -5.83 7.96
CA SER A 46 29.07 -4.97 7.55
C SER A 46 30.02 -5.70 6.61
N ASP A 47 30.26 -6.99 6.87
CA ASP A 47 31.11 -7.83 6.01
C ASP A 47 30.44 -8.10 4.66
N ILE A 48 29.14 -8.42 4.63
CA ILE A 48 28.40 -8.57 3.38
C ILE A 48 28.36 -7.26 2.59
N LYS A 49 28.15 -6.13 3.26
CA LYS A 49 28.17 -4.80 2.63
C LYS A 49 29.53 -4.51 2.00
N LYS A 50 30.61 -4.82 2.71
CA LYS A 50 31.98 -4.69 2.18
C LYS A 50 32.23 -5.64 1.00
N CYS A 51 31.75 -6.88 1.09
CA CYS A 51 31.85 -7.86 0.00
C CYS A 51 31.19 -7.33 -1.28
N ILE A 52 29.94 -6.85 -1.17
CA ILE A 52 29.21 -6.28 -2.31
C ILE A 52 29.91 -5.02 -2.84
N GLN A 53 30.44 -4.15 -1.98
CA GLN A 53 31.23 -2.99 -2.40
C GLN A 53 32.48 -3.40 -3.20
N ASP A 54 33.24 -4.38 -2.71
CA ASP A 54 34.45 -4.87 -3.35
C ASP A 54 34.16 -5.50 -4.73
N ILE A 55 32.99 -6.12 -4.89
CA ILE A 55 32.50 -6.65 -6.18
C ILE A 55 32.13 -5.50 -7.11
N LEU A 56 31.37 -4.52 -6.62
CA LEU A 56 30.89 -3.38 -7.41
C LEU A 56 32.03 -2.48 -7.92
N LEU A 57 33.20 -2.48 -7.26
CA LEU A 57 34.40 -1.80 -7.75
C LEU A 57 34.95 -2.39 -9.05
N LYS A 58 34.61 -3.64 -9.36
CA LYS A 58 35.20 -4.40 -10.48
C LYS A 58 34.16 -4.87 -11.50
N TYR A 59 32.94 -5.13 -11.07
CA TYR A 59 31.92 -5.79 -11.89
C TYR A 59 30.51 -5.21 -11.64
N SER A 60 29.63 -5.35 -12.63
CA SER A 60 28.20 -5.07 -12.48
C SER A 60 27.47 -6.25 -11.85
N LEU A 61 26.72 -6.01 -10.78
CA LEU A 61 25.95 -7.05 -10.10
C LEU A 61 24.57 -7.22 -10.76
N LEU A 62 24.42 -8.22 -11.62
CA LEU A 62 23.18 -8.49 -12.37
C LEU A 62 22.38 -9.67 -11.82
N ASN A 63 23.06 -10.70 -11.31
CA ASN A 63 22.45 -11.90 -10.75
C ASN A 63 23.20 -12.31 -9.48
N ILE A 64 22.46 -12.79 -8.48
CA ILE A 64 22.96 -13.32 -7.22
C ILE A 64 22.30 -14.68 -7.03
N ILE A 65 23.12 -15.70 -6.84
CA ILE A 65 22.64 -17.07 -6.60
C ILE A 65 23.03 -17.44 -5.17
N PHE A 66 22.02 -17.57 -4.34
CA PHE A 66 22.12 -17.95 -2.94
C PHE A 66 21.99 -19.47 -2.84
N ALA A 67 23.14 -20.16 -2.94
CA ALA A 67 23.21 -21.62 -3.08
C ALA A 67 23.85 -22.34 -1.88
N TRP A 68 24.46 -21.64 -0.92
CA TRP A 68 25.12 -22.30 0.21
C TRP A 68 24.13 -22.92 1.21
N THR A 69 22.86 -22.56 1.11
CA THR A 69 21.75 -23.29 1.75
C THR A 69 21.72 -24.75 1.38
N LEU A 70 22.13 -25.11 0.17
CA LEU A 70 22.21 -26.50 -0.27
C LEU A 70 23.33 -27.31 0.41
N ASP A 71 24.23 -26.61 1.10
CA ASP A 71 25.38 -27.18 1.80
C ASP A 71 25.22 -27.20 3.32
N LEU A 72 24.03 -26.81 3.78
CA LEU A 72 23.59 -26.93 5.16
C LEU A 72 23.29 -28.40 5.47
N GLU A 73 23.48 -28.81 6.73
CA GLU A 73 23.20 -30.19 7.14
C GLU A 73 21.70 -30.53 6.92
N ASN A 74 21.44 -31.59 6.17
CA ASN A 74 20.11 -32.14 5.95
C ASN A 74 19.86 -33.26 6.97
N LEU A 75 18.65 -33.34 7.51
CA LEU A 75 18.21 -34.51 8.26
C LEU A 75 17.61 -35.51 7.28
N ASN A 76 18.33 -36.59 6.98
CA ASN A 76 17.74 -37.74 6.31
C ASN A 76 17.12 -38.67 7.36
N GLU A 77 16.07 -39.41 6.98
CA GLU A 77 15.34 -40.36 7.84
C GLU A 77 16.25 -41.40 8.54
N ASP A 78 17.47 -41.64 8.04
CA ASP A 78 18.41 -42.64 8.55
C ASP A 78 19.47 -42.08 9.53
N ASP A 79 19.63 -40.75 9.63
CA ASP A 79 20.60 -40.13 10.53
C ASP A 79 19.85 -39.56 11.75
N GLU A 80 19.91 -40.26 12.90
CA GLU A 80 19.51 -39.74 14.23
C GLU A 80 20.45 -38.58 14.66
N ILE A 81 20.64 -37.56 13.82
CA ILE A 81 21.22 -36.30 14.24
C ILE A 81 20.13 -35.60 15.05
N SER A 82 20.27 -35.63 16.36
CA SER A 82 19.40 -34.88 17.26
C SER A 82 19.41 -33.40 16.82
N LEU A 83 18.26 -32.89 16.38
CA LEU A 83 18.05 -31.50 16.02
C LEU A 83 18.27 -30.62 17.27
N THR A 84 19.51 -30.19 17.50
CA THR A 84 19.85 -29.32 18.65
C THR A 84 19.49 -27.87 18.35
N HIS A 85 19.15 -27.10 19.38
CA HIS A 85 18.94 -25.65 19.30
C HIS A 85 20.08 -24.92 18.57
N ASP A 86 21.35 -25.28 18.86
CA ASP A 86 22.50 -24.58 18.29
C ASP A 86 22.63 -24.81 16.78
N LYS A 87 22.33 -26.02 16.31
CA LYS A 87 22.26 -26.33 14.86
C LYS A 87 21.14 -25.56 14.16
N LEU A 88 19.96 -25.47 14.77
CA LEU A 88 18.85 -24.67 14.20
C LEU A 88 19.22 -23.19 14.12
N LYS A 89 19.87 -22.66 15.15
CA LYS A 89 20.34 -21.28 15.18
C LYS A 89 21.39 -21.02 14.10
N GLU A 90 22.36 -21.90 13.93
CA GLU A 90 23.36 -21.81 12.85
C GLU A 90 22.69 -21.81 11.47
N GLN A 91 21.64 -22.61 11.29
CA GLN A 91 20.86 -22.66 10.04
C GLN A 91 20.07 -21.37 9.79
N GLU A 92 19.49 -20.76 10.83
CA GLU A 92 18.83 -19.45 10.73
C GLU A 92 19.84 -18.34 10.41
N GLU A 93 21.02 -18.37 11.02
CA GLU A 93 22.11 -17.42 10.77
C GLU A 93 22.63 -17.54 9.33
N LEU A 94 22.87 -18.76 8.85
CA LEU A 94 23.36 -19.02 7.49
C LEU A 94 22.27 -18.92 6.42
N GLY A 95 21.00 -19.10 6.75
CA GLY A 95 19.86 -19.00 5.85
C GLY A 95 19.22 -17.61 5.85
N CYS A 96 18.36 -17.34 6.83
CA CYS A 96 17.55 -16.11 6.89
C CYS A 96 18.39 -14.86 7.13
N VAL A 97 19.29 -14.87 8.12
CA VAL A 97 20.08 -13.67 8.49
C VAL A 97 21.03 -13.28 7.35
N SER A 98 21.70 -14.25 6.74
CA SER A 98 22.59 -13.96 5.61
C SER A 98 21.85 -13.45 4.38
N LEU A 99 20.67 -14.01 4.06
CA LEU A 99 19.82 -13.50 2.99
C LEU A 99 19.34 -12.07 3.28
N MET A 100 18.94 -11.79 4.51
CA MET A 100 18.57 -10.45 4.98
C MET A 100 19.73 -9.46 4.78
N ASN A 101 20.94 -9.85 5.19
CA ASN A 101 22.14 -9.00 5.07
C ASN A 101 22.44 -8.66 3.60
N ILE A 102 22.27 -9.62 2.68
CA ILE A 102 22.45 -9.41 1.24
C ILE A 102 21.44 -8.39 0.72
N VAL A 103 20.14 -8.62 0.99
CA VAL A 103 19.06 -7.75 0.50
C VAL A 103 19.20 -6.32 1.05
N GLN A 104 19.49 -6.16 2.35
CA GLN A 104 19.73 -4.86 2.97
C GLN A 104 20.96 -4.16 2.38
N SER A 105 22.04 -4.91 2.13
CA SER A 105 23.27 -4.35 1.57
C SER A 105 23.05 -3.85 0.15
N ILE A 106 22.38 -4.63 -0.70
CA ILE A 106 21.99 -4.22 -2.07
C ILE A 106 21.12 -2.97 -2.02
N SER A 107 20.06 -2.99 -1.21
CA SER A 107 19.15 -1.85 -1.06
C SER A 107 19.88 -0.58 -0.63
N SER A 108 20.97 -0.70 0.13
CA SER A 108 21.77 0.44 0.59
C SER A 108 22.81 0.92 -0.42
N LEU A 109 23.35 0.04 -1.27
CA LEU A 109 24.47 0.32 -2.18
C LEU A 109 24.03 0.59 -3.62
N GLN A 110 22.93 0.00 -4.07
CA GLN A 110 22.37 0.14 -5.41
C GLN A 110 20.83 0.28 -5.36
N PRO A 111 20.29 1.38 -4.81
CA PRO A 111 18.85 1.55 -4.67
C PRO A 111 18.10 1.57 -6.02
N ASP A 112 18.79 1.93 -7.11
CA ASP A 112 18.18 2.09 -8.45
C ASP A 112 18.35 0.84 -9.35
N ILE A 113 19.15 -0.15 -8.94
CA ILE A 113 19.44 -1.36 -9.74
C ILE A 113 19.33 -2.59 -8.84
N ILE A 114 18.22 -3.32 -8.96
CA ILE A 114 17.99 -4.56 -8.22
C ILE A 114 18.45 -5.75 -9.08
N PRO A 115 19.48 -6.51 -8.66
CA PRO A 115 19.90 -7.73 -9.36
C PRO A 115 18.83 -8.81 -9.24
N ASN A 116 18.86 -9.79 -10.16
CA ASN A 116 18.08 -11.01 -9.97
C ASN A 116 18.66 -11.78 -8.78
N ILE A 117 17.85 -12.20 -7.82
CA ILE A 117 18.26 -12.98 -6.66
C ILE A 117 17.56 -14.34 -6.72
N PHE A 118 18.34 -15.40 -6.79
CA PHE A 118 17.87 -16.78 -6.80
C PHE A 118 18.21 -17.44 -5.46
N VAL A 119 17.21 -17.83 -4.70
CA VAL A 119 17.37 -18.58 -3.44
C VAL A 119 17.12 -20.04 -3.74
N LEU A 120 18.14 -20.87 -3.49
CA LEU A 120 18.03 -22.32 -3.67
C LEU A 120 17.75 -22.99 -2.33
N THR A 121 16.82 -23.92 -2.30
CA THR A 121 16.55 -24.76 -1.13
C THR A 121 16.41 -26.22 -1.56
N GLN A 122 16.51 -27.16 -0.63
CA GLN A 122 16.48 -28.59 -0.95
C GLN A 122 15.39 -29.32 -0.16
N ASP A 123 14.36 -29.79 -0.86
CA ASP A 123 13.09 -30.35 -0.33
C ASP A 123 12.57 -29.61 0.91
N ALA A 124 12.73 -28.29 0.93
CA ALA A 124 12.28 -27.44 2.03
C ALA A 124 10.77 -27.18 1.97
N GLN A 125 10.14 -27.56 0.85
CA GLN A 125 8.70 -27.46 0.60
C GLN A 125 8.07 -28.83 0.42
N PHE A 126 6.88 -28.99 1.00
CA PHE A 126 6.17 -30.26 0.97
C PHE A 126 5.62 -30.56 -0.43
N ASP A 127 5.84 -31.79 -0.89
CA ASP A 127 5.30 -32.34 -2.12
C ASP A 127 4.34 -33.50 -1.79
N ILE A 128 3.11 -33.43 -2.31
CA ILE A 128 2.03 -34.39 -2.04
C ILE A 128 2.35 -35.78 -2.59
N GLU A 129 3.16 -35.87 -3.65
CA GLU A 129 3.58 -37.13 -4.25
C GLU A 129 4.74 -37.78 -3.49
N ASN A 130 5.68 -36.98 -2.99
CA ASN A 130 6.91 -37.43 -2.30
C ASN A 130 6.81 -37.38 -0.76
N LYS A 131 5.71 -37.89 -0.20
CA LYS A 131 5.22 -37.79 1.20
C LYS A 131 6.21 -37.98 2.37
N LEU A 132 7.46 -38.37 2.14
CA LEU A 132 8.44 -38.78 3.16
C LEU A 132 9.78 -38.01 3.13
N GLN A 133 10.04 -37.14 2.14
CA GLN A 133 11.30 -36.39 2.06
C GLN A 133 11.06 -34.89 2.23
N PHE A 134 11.32 -34.37 3.43
CA PHE A 134 11.12 -32.96 3.76
C PHE A 134 12.21 -32.42 4.69
N ASN A 135 12.88 -31.35 4.27
CA ASN A 135 13.95 -30.72 5.02
C ASN A 135 13.44 -29.55 5.85
N TYR A 136 13.07 -29.85 7.10
CA TYR A 136 12.54 -28.87 8.05
C TYR A 136 13.52 -27.72 8.35
N CYS A 137 14.83 -27.96 8.27
CA CYS A 137 15.85 -26.95 8.58
C CYS A 137 15.83 -25.77 7.62
N GLN A 138 15.36 -25.97 6.38
CA GLN A 138 15.30 -24.94 5.36
C GLN A 138 13.89 -24.34 5.19
N SER A 139 12.89 -24.79 5.95
CA SER A 139 11.52 -24.28 5.80
C SER A 139 11.38 -22.81 6.24
N SER A 140 12.20 -22.35 7.19
CA SER A 140 12.20 -20.96 7.65
C SER A 140 12.62 -19.98 6.55
N ILE A 141 13.62 -20.34 5.73
CA ILE A 141 14.06 -19.49 4.62
C ILE A 141 13.00 -19.40 3.51
N ILE A 142 12.15 -20.42 3.32
CA ILE A 142 11.00 -20.33 2.40
C ILE A 142 10.06 -19.19 2.81
N GLY A 143 9.65 -19.17 4.09
CA GLY A 143 8.77 -18.13 4.62
C GLY A 143 9.40 -16.74 4.58
N PHE A 144 10.69 -16.66 4.89
CA PHE A 144 11.45 -15.41 4.84
C PHE A 144 11.61 -14.89 3.40
N ALA A 145 11.99 -15.75 2.45
CA ALA A 145 12.09 -15.41 1.03
C ALA A 145 10.76 -14.92 0.47
N ARG A 146 9.63 -15.56 0.82
CA ARG A 146 8.28 -15.09 0.45
C ARG A 146 7.97 -13.69 0.98
N SER A 147 8.46 -13.35 2.16
CA SER A 147 8.30 -12.00 2.72
C SER A 147 9.11 -10.97 1.94
N ILE A 148 10.36 -11.29 1.57
CA ILE A 148 11.20 -10.44 0.72
C ILE A 148 10.58 -10.23 -0.67
N ILE A 149 10.12 -11.31 -1.32
CA ILE A 149 9.45 -11.25 -2.64
C ILE A 149 8.30 -10.25 -2.59
N LYS A 150 7.46 -10.32 -1.53
CA LYS A 150 6.31 -9.43 -1.34
C LYS A 150 6.69 -7.98 -1.04
N GLU A 151 7.75 -7.75 -0.27
CA GLU A 151 8.21 -6.40 0.06
C GLU A 151 8.84 -5.68 -1.13
N TYR A 152 9.61 -6.41 -1.94
CA TYR A 152 10.35 -5.84 -3.06
C TYR A 152 9.63 -5.89 -4.40
N ALA A 153 8.50 -6.60 -4.51
CA ALA A 153 7.51 -6.61 -5.62
C ALA A 153 8.11 -6.46 -7.03
N THR A 154 9.27 -7.07 -7.24
CA THR A 154 10.02 -7.06 -8.49
C THR A 154 10.19 -8.51 -8.89
N ASN A 155 9.92 -8.86 -10.16
CA ASN A 155 10.09 -10.21 -10.72
C ASN A 155 11.58 -10.68 -10.74
N ARG A 156 12.42 -10.07 -9.91
CA ARG A 156 13.85 -10.23 -9.77
C ARG A 156 14.19 -11.23 -8.67
N PHE A 157 13.31 -11.48 -7.70
CA PHE A 157 13.55 -12.45 -6.63
C PHE A 157 12.87 -13.78 -6.96
N ARG A 158 13.59 -14.89 -6.81
CA ARG A 158 13.11 -16.24 -7.14
C ARG A 158 13.51 -17.26 -6.10
N LEU A 159 12.59 -18.15 -5.78
CA LEU A 159 12.79 -19.28 -4.90
C LEU A 159 12.71 -20.57 -5.70
N ILE A 160 13.78 -21.37 -5.69
CA ILE A 160 13.86 -22.63 -6.41
C ILE A 160 14.19 -23.74 -5.41
N ASP A 161 13.21 -24.60 -5.16
CA ASP A 161 13.36 -25.74 -4.26
C ASP A 161 13.65 -27.01 -5.07
N ILE A 162 14.73 -27.73 -4.77
CA ILE A 162 15.25 -28.86 -5.55
C ILE A 162 15.23 -30.17 -4.75
N PRO A 163 15.34 -31.36 -5.37
CA PRO A 163 15.22 -32.61 -4.62
C PRO A 163 16.49 -32.94 -3.78
N LEU A 164 16.31 -33.61 -2.65
CA LEU A 164 17.35 -34.16 -1.76
C LEU A 164 18.23 -35.17 -2.49
N LYS A 165 17.62 -36.06 -3.28
CA LYS A 165 18.32 -37.05 -4.09
C LYS A 165 18.92 -36.38 -5.33
N PHE A 166 20.25 -36.35 -5.40
CA PHE A 166 20.98 -35.79 -6.53
C PHE A 166 20.78 -36.62 -7.80
N GLN A 167 20.41 -35.94 -8.89
CA GLN A 167 20.28 -36.48 -10.24
C GLN A 167 21.19 -35.68 -11.18
N SER A 168 21.85 -36.33 -12.15
CA SER A 168 22.86 -35.68 -13.01
C SER A 168 22.32 -34.50 -13.83
N ASN A 169 21.02 -34.49 -14.14
CA ASN A 169 20.34 -33.47 -14.93
C ASN A 169 19.84 -32.24 -14.11
N ILE A 170 19.96 -32.22 -12.78
CA ILE A 170 19.48 -31.09 -11.96
C ILE A 170 20.22 -29.79 -12.28
N ILE A 171 21.51 -29.88 -12.58
CA ILE A 171 22.31 -28.68 -12.86
C ILE A 171 21.85 -28.03 -14.16
N ASP A 172 21.56 -28.83 -15.18
CA ASP A 172 21.08 -28.32 -16.47
C ASP A 172 19.68 -27.70 -16.35
N ARG A 173 18.83 -28.22 -15.44
CA ARG A 173 17.54 -27.61 -15.10
C ARG A 173 17.70 -26.27 -14.39
N LEU A 174 18.59 -26.19 -13.40
CA LEU A 174 18.90 -24.93 -12.70
C LEU A 174 19.46 -23.88 -13.66
N LEU A 175 20.37 -24.27 -14.56
CA LEU A 175 20.91 -23.38 -15.59
C LEU A 175 19.81 -22.80 -16.48
N ASN A 176 18.84 -23.61 -16.89
CA ASN A 176 17.68 -23.13 -17.65
C ASN A 176 16.84 -22.11 -16.85
N GLU A 177 16.62 -22.33 -15.56
CA GLU A 177 15.88 -21.36 -14.71
C GLU A 177 16.63 -20.03 -14.58
N PHE A 178 17.96 -20.05 -14.50
CA PHE A 178 18.79 -18.85 -14.41
C PHE A 178 18.87 -18.08 -15.73
N LEU A 179 19.02 -18.78 -16.86
CA LEU A 179 19.19 -18.16 -18.18
C LEU A 179 17.92 -17.49 -18.69
N HIS A 180 16.75 -18.04 -18.37
CA HIS A 180 15.46 -17.53 -18.84
C HIS A 180 14.78 -16.58 -17.83
N CYS A 181 15.54 -16.01 -16.90
CA CYS A 181 15.01 -15.22 -15.81
C CYS A 181 14.38 -13.87 -16.17
N ASN A 182 14.62 -13.34 -17.38
CA ASN A 182 14.04 -12.08 -17.83
C ASN A 182 12.73 -12.25 -18.62
N ASN A 183 12.21 -13.47 -18.74
CA ASN A 183 10.97 -13.71 -19.46
C ASN A 183 9.75 -13.42 -18.55
N SER A 184 8.81 -12.58 -19.02
CA SER A 184 7.70 -12.04 -18.22
C SER A 184 6.63 -13.06 -17.79
N LEU A 185 6.82 -14.34 -18.15
CA LEU A 185 5.92 -15.46 -17.88
C LEU A 185 6.46 -16.43 -16.83
N TYR A 186 7.58 -16.10 -16.16
CA TYR A 186 8.23 -16.99 -15.21
C TYR A 186 7.82 -16.74 -13.76
N GLU A 187 7.61 -17.85 -13.05
CA GLU A 187 7.13 -17.92 -11.67
C GLU A 187 8.21 -17.52 -10.64
N GLU A 188 7.78 -16.90 -9.55
CA GLU A 188 8.63 -16.49 -8.42
C GLU A 188 9.02 -17.67 -7.51
N GLU A 189 8.22 -18.73 -7.50
CA GLU A 189 8.41 -19.94 -6.70
C GLU A 189 8.30 -21.20 -7.56
N VAL A 190 9.39 -21.96 -7.61
CA VAL A 190 9.53 -23.15 -8.46
C VAL A 190 9.97 -24.33 -7.61
N LEU A 191 9.30 -25.46 -7.79
CA LEU A 191 9.66 -26.72 -7.16
C LEU A 191 10.16 -27.65 -8.27
N LEU A 192 11.43 -28.05 -8.21
CA LEU A 192 11.98 -29.11 -9.04
C LEU A 192 11.86 -30.41 -8.24
N ARG A 193 11.18 -31.42 -8.81
CA ARG A 193 10.97 -32.73 -8.17
C ARG A 193 11.39 -33.85 -9.09
N TYR A 194 11.93 -34.92 -8.53
CA TYR A 194 12.24 -36.11 -9.31
C TYR A 194 10.97 -36.96 -9.46
N HIS A 195 10.63 -37.31 -10.70
CA HIS A 195 9.51 -38.19 -11.01
C HIS A 195 10.05 -39.57 -11.40
N GLU A 196 9.89 -40.55 -10.52
CA GLU A 196 10.49 -41.89 -10.65
C GLU A 196 10.06 -42.58 -11.96
N GLU A 197 8.78 -42.50 -12.34
CA GLU A 197 8.26 -43.20 -13.52
C GLU A 197 8.82 -42.67 -14.86
N ASN A 198 9.19 -41.39 -14.90
CA ASN A 198 9.66 -40.71 -16.11
C ASN A 198 11.19 -40.56 -16.13
N ASN A 199 11.87 -41.00 -15.06
CA ASN A 199 13.29 -40.81 -14.82
C ASN A 199 13.77 -39.38 -15.16
N ASN A 200 12.97 -38.38 -14.77
CA ASN A 200 13.20 -36.98 -15.15
C ASN A 200 12.81 -36.05 -13.99
N ILE A 201 13.38 -34.85 -14.02
CA ILE A 201 12.99 -33.78 -13.11
C ILE A 201 11.80 -33.04 -13.71
N ILE A 202 10.71 -33.01 -12.97
CA ILE A 202 9.53 -32.22 -13.28
C ILE A 202 9.64 -30.83 -12.62
N ARG A 203 9.18 -29.82 -13.35
CA ARG A 203 9.07 -28.45 -12.86
C ARG A 203 7.64 -28.24 -12.39
N MET A 204 7.47 -28.19 -11.08
CA MET A 204 6.23 -27.82 -10.41
C MET A 204 6.27 -26.33 -10.05
N ILE A 205 5.09 -25.74 -9.96
CA ILE A 205 4.90 -24.35 -9.57
C ILE A 205 3.95 -24.35 -8.38
N SER A 206 4.15 -23.41 -7.45
CA SER A 206 3.29 -23.28 -6.27
C SER A 206 1.86 -22.93 -6.72
N GLN A 207 0.99 -23.94 -6.87
CA GLN A 207 -0.37 -23.76 -7.39
C GLN A 207 -1.38 -23.26 -6.34
N PHE A 208 -0.97 -22.43 -5.38
CA PHE A 208 -1.97 -21.78 -4.51
C PHE A 208 -2.82 -20.76 -5.28
N GLU A 209 -2.27 -20.09 -6.29
CA GLU A 209 -3.05 -19.17 -7.15
C GLU A 209 -3.93 -19.92 -8.17
N LYS A 210 -3.46 -21.06 -8.71
CA LYS A 210 -4.20 -21.82 -9.75
C LYS A 210 -5.20 -22.84 -9.23
N ILE A 211 -5.03 -23.39 -8.03
CA ILE A 211 -6.09 -24.20 -7.40
C ILE A 211 -7.25 -23.31 -6.97
N ILE A 212 -6.99 -22.04 -6.63
CA ILE A 212 -8.06 -21.06 -6.49
C ILE A 212 -8.78 -20.93 -7.82
N GLU A 213 -8.10 -20.71 -8.96
CA GLU A 213 -8.72 -20.65 -10.30
C GLU A 213 -9.46 -21.94 -10.73
N ASN A 214 -8.94 -23.14 -10.43
CA ASN A 214 -9.56 -24.40 -10.86
C ASN A 214 -10.67 -24.92 -9.93
N LYS A 215 -10.60 -24.68 -8.61
CA LYS A 215 -11.77 -24.88 -7.73
C LYS A 215 -12.81 -23.80 -7.95
N GLN A 216 -12.35 -22.60 -8.27
CA GLN A 216 -13.21 -21.57 -8.82
C GLN A 216 -13.88 -22.08 -10.09
N GLU A 217 -13.23 -22.69 -11.07
CA GLU A 217 -13.93 -23.20 -12.27
C GLU A 217 -14.97 -24.29 -11.98
N GLN A 218 -14.77 -25.13 -10.94
CA GLN A 218 -15.78 -26.14 -10.55
C GLN A 218 -16.89 -25.61 -9.62
N GLU A 219 -16.69 -24.50 -8.89
CA GLU A 219 -17.77 -23.76 -8.20
C GLU A 219 -18.35 -22.58 -9.05
N PHE A 220 -17.68 -22.20 -10.15
CA PHE A 220 -18.06 -21.14 -11.11
C PHE A 220 -18.95 -21.63 -12.25
N GLU A 221 -19.52 -22.84 -12.16
CA GLU A 221 -20.75 -23.12 -12.91
C GLU A 221 -21.93 -22.25 -12.41
N ASN A 222 -21.79 -21.56 -11.27
CA ASN A 222 -22.67 -20.46 -10.87
C ASN A 222 -22.09 -19.08 -11.24
N LYS A 223 -21.57 -18.90 -12.47
CA LYS A 223 -21.47 -17.57 -13.09
C LYS A 223 -22.88 -17.02 -13.33
N ILE A 224 -23.48 -16.42 -12.30
CA ILE A 224 -24.59 -15.49 -12.51
C ILE A 224 -23.95 -14.15 -12.90
N ILE A 225 -23.56 -14.04 -14.18
CA ILE A 225 -23.64 -12.75 -14.85
C ILE A 225 -25.09 -12.34 -14.66
N ILE A 226 -25.42 -11.34 -13.85
CA ILE A 226 -26.81 -10.89 -13.72
C ILE A 226 -27.22 -10.38 -15.11
N PRO A 227 -27.99 -11.13 -15.91
CA PRO A 227 -28.47 -10.66 -17.19
C PRO A 227 -29.69 -9.79 -16.87
N ASN A 228 -29.75 -8.58 -17.42
CA ASN A 228 -30.67 -7.48 -17.07
C ASN A 228 -30.32 -6.71 -15.79
N ARG A 229 -29.72 -5.54 -16.02
CA ARG A 229 -29.45 -4.46 -15.06
C ARG A 229 -30.71 -3.71 -14.59
N ASP A 230 -31.88 -4.32 -14.77
CA ASP A 230 -33.21 -3.76 -14.48
C ASP A 230 -33.89 -4.38 -13.25
N SER A 231 -33.19 -5.19 -12.45
CA SER A 231 -33.63 -5.43 -11.08
C SER A 231 -33.29 -4.19 -10.24
N ASN A 232 -34.21 -3.22 -10.18
CA ASN A 232 -34.09 -1.97 -9.41
C ASN A 232 -33.66 -2.15 -7.93
N SER A 233 -33.64 -3.38 -7.40
CA SER A 233 -33.31 -3.74 -6.02
C SER A 233 -31.87 -4.23 -5.78
N ILE A 234 -31.15 -4.73 -6.78
CA ILE A 234 -29.81 -5.32 -6.54
C ILE A 234 -28.73 -4.25 -6.73
N ALA A 235 -27.98 -4.00 -5.66
CA ALA A 235 -26.85 -3.08 -5.61
C ALA A 235 -25.55 -3.86 -5.39
N PHE A 236 -24.40 -3.23 -5.61
CA PHE A 236 -23.08 -3.82 -5.34
C PHE A 236 -22.18 -2.94 -4.47
N LYS A 237 -21.23 -3.55 -3.77
CA LYS A 237 -20.18 -2.91 -2.96
C LYS A 237 -18.82 -3.59 -3.11
N LEU A 238 -17.73 -2.85 -2.90
CA LEU A 238 -16.39 -3.44 -2.81
C LEU A 238 -16.19 -4.02 -1.42
N GLN A 239 -15.80 -5.29 -1.35
CA GLN A 239 -15.48 -5.98 -0.11
C GLN A 239 -13.95 -6.00 0.08
N ILE A 240 -13.49 -5.61 1.27
CA ILE A 240 -12.10 -5.82 1.67
C ILE A 240 -11.89 -7.32 1.89
N SER A 241 -10.85 -7.89 1.28
CA SER A 241 -10.49 -9.29 1.49
C SER A 241 -10.01 -9.54 2.92
N LYS A 242 -10.32 -10.73 3.44
CA LYS A 242 -9.78 -11.23 4.72
C LYS A 242 -8.25 -11.39 4.68
N THR A 243 -7.68 -11.60 3.50
CA THR A 243 -6.23 -11.73 3.30
C THR A 243 -5.51 -10.38 3.33
N LEU A 244 -6.25 -9.28 3.18
CA LEU A 244 -5.75 -7.91 3.10
C LEU A 244 -4.78 -7.66 1.93
N PHE A 245 -4.72 -8.58 0.96
CA PHE A 245 -4.05 -8.33 -0.33
C PHE A 245 -4.97 -7.54 -1.25
N LEU A 246 -4.40 -6.58 -1.99
CA LEU A 246 -5.16 -5.78 -2.95
C LEU A 246 -5.68 -6.61 -4.13
N SER A 247 -4.98 -7.69 -4.50
CA SER A 247 -5.39 -8.63 -5.55
C SER A 247 -6.74 -9.28 -5.27
N ASP A 248 -7.10 -9.38 -3.99
CA ASP A 248 -8.25 -10.15 -3.54
C ASP A 248 -9.49 -9.26 -3.31
N LEU A 249 -9.41 -7.98 -3.66
CA LEU A 249 -10.55 -7.07 -3.62
C LEU A 249 -11.62 -7.54 -4.60
N GLN A 250 -12.85 -7.68 -4.10
CA GLN A 250 -13.97 -8.23 -4.87
C GLN A 250 -15.20 -7.33 -4.76
N TRP A 251 -15.93 -7.22 -5.86
CA TRP A 251 -17.25 -6.60 -5.85
C TRP A 251 -18.29 -7.66 -5.51
N ILE A 252 -19.18 -7.36 -4.57
CA ILE A 252 -20.25 -8.26 -4.13
C ILE A 252 -21.62 -7.59 -4.24
N THR A 253 -22.67 -8.37 -4.48
CA THR A 253 -24.05 -7.87 -4.46
C THR A 253 -24.59 -7.66 -3.05
N PHE A 254 -25.62 -6.81 -2.93
CA PHE A 254 -26.49 -6.71 -1.78
C PHE A 254 -27.88 -6.20 -2.21
N ASP A 255 -28.92 -6.59 -1.47
CA ASP A 255 -30.28 -6.05 -1.69
C ASP A 255 -30.42 -4.69 -1.02
N ARG A 256 -30.66 -3.63 -1.80
CA ARG A 256 -30.86 -2.28 -1.26
C ARG A 256 -32.23 -2.10 -0.59
N ASN A 257 -33.21 -2.92 -0.96
CA ASN A 257 -34.57 -2.86 -0.40
C ASN A 257 -34.64 -3.48 1.00
N ALA A 258 -33.66 -4.30 1.37
CA ALA A 258 -33.50 -4.79 2.72
C ALA A 258 -33.29 -3.66 3.75
N PHE A 259 -32.87 -2.47 3.31
CA PHE A 259 -32.65 -1.31 4.17
C PHE A 259 -33.86 -0.36 4.18
N ILE A 260 -34.41 -0.15 5.37
CA ILE A 260 -35.47 0.83 5.64
C ILE A 260 -34.82 2.22 5.80
N ILE A 261 -35.33 3.20 5.06
CA ILE A 261 -34.86 4.59 5.16
C ILE A 261 -35.55 5.28 6.33
N SER A 262 -34.75 5.76 7.27
CA SER A 262 -35.24 6.55 8.40
C SER A 262 -35.71 7.95 7.96
N PRO A 263 -36.57 8.64 8.74
CA PRO A 263 -37.12 9.96 8.37
C PRO A 263 -36.09 11.00 7.92
N ASP A 264 -34.91 11.04 8.52
CA ASP A 264 -33.83 12.01 8.23
C ASP A 264 -32.76 11.49 7.25
N GLN A 265 -32.98 10.32 6.65
CA GLN A 265 -32.04 9.68 5.74
C GLN A 265 -32.42 9.84 4.27
N ILE A 266 -31.40 9.73 3.42
CA ILE A 266 -31.47 9.88 1.97
C ILE A 266 -30.73 8.70 1.35
N GLU A 267 -31.34 8.04 0.38
CA GLU A 267 -30.63 7.05 -0.44
C GLU A 267 -30.13 7.70 -1.72
N VAL A 268 -28.85 7.45 -2.00
CA VAL A 268 -28.12 8.00 -3.13
C VAL A 268 -27.66 6.85 -4.01
N LYS A 269 -27.91 6.97 -5.31
CA LYS A 269 -27.18 6.22 -6.35
C LYS A 269 -25.85 6.92 -6.58
N ILE A 270 -24.76 6.23 -6.27
CA ILE A 270 -23.41 6.77 -6.42
C ILE A 270 -23.03 6.76 -7.90
N HIS A 271 -22.45 7.86 -8.36
CA HIS A 271 -21.87 7.98 -9.70
C HIS A 271 -20.35 8.05 -9.65
N CYS A 272 -19.77 8.68 -8.63
CA CYS A 272 -18.33 8.74 -8.46
C CYS A 272 -17.94 8.59 -6.98
N VAL A 273 -16.76 8.01 -6.74
CA VAL A 273 -16.16 7.82 -5.43
C VAL A 273 -14.75 8.42 -5.42
N GLY A 274 -14.44 9.22 -4.40
CA GLY A 274 -13.12 9.82 -4.25
C GLY A 274 -12.19 8.82 -3.55
N ILE A 275 -11.07 8.49 -4.19
CA ILE A 275 -10.06 7.59 -3.60
C ILE A 275 -9.09 8.44 -2.77
N SER A 276 -8.78 7.98 -1.56
CA SER A 276 -7.85 8.63 -0.63
C SER A 276 -6.80 7.64 -0.11
N PHE A 277 -5.72 8.18 0.46
CA PHE A 277 -4.65 7.34 1.05
C PHE A 277 -5.18 6.44 2.16
N ARG A 278 -6.20 6.90 2.89
CA ARG A 278 -6.89 6.14 3.94
C ARG A 278 -7.50 4.85 3.39
N ASP A 279 -8.13 4.89 2.22
CA ASP A 279 -8.81 3.74 1.63
C ASP A 279 -7.80 2.64 1.27
N VAL A 280 -6.66 3.05 0.73
CA VAL A 280 -5.55 2.16 0.38
C VAL A 280 -4.93 1.52 1.63
N LEU A 281 -4.76 2.29 2.73
CA LEU A 281 -4.28 1.75 3.99
C LEU A 281 -5.28 0.78 4.62
N LYS A 282 -6.59 1.09 4.56
CA LYS A 282 -7.66 0.21 5.06
C LYS A 282 -7.69 -1.11 4.29
N ALA A 283 -7.64 -1.05 2.95
CA ALA A 283 -7.66 -2.24 2.10
C ALA A 283 -6.45 -3.18 2.34
N ARG A 284 -5.32 -2.63 2.82
CA ARG A 284 -4.13 -3.40 3.21
C ARG A 284 -4.06 -3.77 4.69
N GLY A 285 -5.05 -3.38 5.50
CA GLY A 285 -5.01 -3.57 6.95
C GLY A 285 -3.91 -2.78 7.68
N LEU A 286 -3.34 -1.76 7.04
CA LEU A 286 -2.27 -0.91 7.58
C LEU A 286 -2.79 0.40 8.19
N TYR A 287 -4.11 0.62 8.19
CA TYR A 287 -4.68 1.83 8.77
C TYR A 287 -4.63 1.73 10.31
N PRO A 288 -4.12 2.76 11.03
CA PRO A 288 -3.84 2.67 12.47
C PRO A 288 -5.01 2.35 13.41
N HIS A 289 -6.25 2.34 12.91
CA HIS A 289 -7.44 1.97 13.68
C HIS A 289 -7.64 0.46 13.86
N ILE A 290 -6.99 -0.39 13.06
CA ILE A 290 -7.62 -1.66 12.68
C ILE A 290 -7.59 -2.78 13.73
N ARG A 291 -6.72 -2.75 14.77
CA ARG A 291 -6.75 -3.83 15.80
C ARG A 291 -6.37 -3.45 17.22
N GLN A 292 -5.41 -2.53 17.40
CA GLN A 292 -4.81 -2.34 18.73
C GLN A 292 -5.68 -1.45 19.65
N PHE A 293 -6.32 -0.42 19.09
CA PHE A 293 -7.19 0.51 19.84
C PHE A 293 -8.62 -0.02 20.07
N ALA A 294 -9.16 -0.83 19.16
CA ALA A 294 -10.50 -1.44 19.33
C ALA A 294 -10.54 -2.43 20.51
N VAL A 295 -9.41 -3.09 20.78
CA VAL A 295 -9.23 -3.97 21.95
C VAL A 295 -9.11 -3.16 23.24
N GLU A 296 -8.47 -1.99 23.20
CA GLU A 296 -8.18 -1.18 24.40
C GLU A 296 -9.40 -0.39 24.92
N TYR A 297 -10.39 -0.09 24.07
CA TYR A 297 -11.58 0.70 24.45
C TYR A 297 -12.93 0.00 24.25
N ALA A 298 -12.95 -1.30 23.95
CA ALA A 298 -14.17 -2.12 23.82
C ALA A 298 -15.28 -1.50 22.94
N ASP A 299 -14.90 -0.80 21.87
CA ASP A 299 -15.86 -0.21 20.93
C ASP A 299 -16.17 -1.25 19.84
N GLN A 300 -17.19 -2.09 20.08
CA GLN A 300 -17.64 -3.10 19.11
C GLN A 300 -18.14 -2.48 17.78
N GLU A 301 -18.57 -1.21 17.79
CA GLU A 301 -18.94 -0.50 16.56
C GLU A 301 -17.71 -0.13 15.70
N ALA A 302 -16.53 0.00 16.31
CA ALA A 302 -15.29 0.29 15.58
C ALA A 302 -14.96 -0.84 14.59
N ASN A 303 -15.12 -2.10 15.01
CA ASN A 303 -14.85 -3.27 14.17
C ASN A 303 -15.75 -3.33 12.92
N ALA A 304 -17.03 -2.95 13.03
CA ALA A 304 -17.96 -2.93 11.88
C ALA A 304 -17.68 -1.76 10.92
N ARG A 305 -17.22 -0.61 11.43
CA ARG A 305 -16.77 0.55 10.61
C ARG A 305 -15.42 0.32 9.91
N ASP A 306 -14.67 -0.69 10.34
CA ASP A 306 -13.36 -1.02 9.77
C ASP A 306 -13.45 -1.87 8.49
N GLU A 307 -14.57 -2.53 8.24
CA GLU A 307 -14.81 -3.30 7.00
C GLU A 307 -15.23 -2.40 5.81
N GLU A 308 -15.68 -1.18 6.07
CA GLU A 308 -16.15 -0.25 5.05
C GLU A 308 -15.03 0.72 4.61
N ILE A 309 -14.92 0.92 3.29
CA ILE A 309 -13.94 1.84 2.66
C ILE A 309 -14.64 2.97 1.92
N GLY A 310 -13.90 4.05 1.69
CA GLY A 310 -14.39 5.25 1.03
C GLY A 310 -14.91 6.28 2.02
N PHE A 311 -14.80 7.54 1.62
CA PHE A 311 -15.15 8.68 2.47
C PHE A 311 -15.99 9.72 1.74
N GLU A 312 -15.79 9.93 0.44
CA GLU A 312 -16.54 10.91 -0.34
C GLU A 312 -17.09 10.35 -1.63
N PHE A 313 -18.14 11.00 -2.12
CA PHE A 313 -18.87 10.59 -3.30
C PHE A 313 -19.61 11.76 -3.95
N SER A 314 -20.03 11.53 -5.20
CA SER A 314 -21.08 12.30 -5.85
C SER A 314 -22.12 11.36 -6.45
N GLY A 315 -23.36 11.83 -6.55
CA GLY A 315 -24.41 11.00 -7.09
C GLY A 315 -25.78 11.65 -7.17
N THR A 316 -26.80 10.81 -7.27
CA THR A 316 -28.19 11.24 -7.48
C THR A 316 -29.12 10.64 -6.43
N ILE A 317 -30.03 11.44 -5.89
CA ILE A 317 -31.01 10.97 -4.90
C ILE A 317 -32.00 9.98 -5.55
N THR A 318 -32.26 8.87 -4.88
CA THR A 318 -33.18 7.81 -5.35
C THR A 318 -34.35 7.53 -4.40
N ARG A 319 -34.17 7.66 -3.08
CA ARG A 319 -35.25 7.56 -2.10
C ARG A 319 -35.03 8.58 -0.97
N LEU A 320 -36.13 9.03 -0.36
CA LEU A 320 -36.13 10.07 0.67
C LEU A 320 -36.93 9.64 1.90
N GLY A 321 -36.33 9.83 3.08
CA GLY A 321 -37.04 9.82 4.36
C GLY A 321 -38.09 10.94 4.43
N SER A 322 -39.05 10.84 5.35
CA SER A 322 -40.17 11.79 5.43
C SER A 322 -39.74 13.21 5.81
N ASN A 323 -38.72 13.39 6.66
CA ASN A 323 -38.30 14.70 7.18
C ASN A 323 -37.45 15.51 6.19
N VAL A 324 -36.90 14.87 5.16
CA VAL A 324 -35.96 15.50 4.21
C VAL A 324 -36.62 16.03 2.94
N ARG A 325 -37.90 15.70 2.70
CA ARG A 325 -38.64 16.04 1.48
C ARG A 325 -38.85 17.53 1.24
N LYS A 326 -38.64 18.39 2.24
CA LYS A 326 -38.74 19.85 2.08
C LYS A 326 -37.49 20.48 1.44
N GLY A 327 -36.33 19.83 1.54
CA GLY A 327 -35.05 20.36 1.04
C GLY A 327 -34.42 19.56 -0.10
N PHE A 328 -34.92 18.35 -0.35
CA PHE A 328 -34.41 17.43 -1.34
C PHE A 328 -35.55 16.74 -2.10
N GLN A 329 -35.32 16.43 -3.37
CA GLN A 329 -36.20 15.67 -4.25
C GLN A 329 -35.43 14.52 -4.91
N VAL A 330 -36.17 13.47 -5.30
CA VAL A 330 -35.60 12.36 -6.08
C VAL A 330 -35.13 12.89 -7.43
N GLY A 331 -33.94 12.49 -7.87
CA GLY A 331 -33.30 13.01 -9.08
C GLY A 331 -32.33 14.17 -8.84
N ASP A 332 -32.29 14.75 -7.64
CA ASP A 332 -31.30 15.79 -7.33
C ASP A 332 -29.88 15.25 -7.43
N ARG A 333 -29.04 16.05 -8.07
CA ARG A 333 -27.59 15.84 -8.14
C ARG A 333 -26.96 16.37 -6.87
N ILE A 334 -26.20 15.54 -6.18
CA ILE A 334 -25.62 15.87 -4.89
C ILE A 334 -24.17 15.40 -4.81
N PHE A 335 -23.46 15.89 -3.80
CA PHE A 335 -22.14 15.41 -3.43
C PHE A 335 -21.95 15.54 -1.92
N GLY A 336 -21.05 14.74 -1.36
CA GLY A 336 -20.93 14.66 0.08
C GLY A 336 -19.90 13.67 0.58
N LYS A 337 -19.97 13.41 1.88
CA LYS A 337 -19.08 12.49 2.58
C LYS A 337 -19.84 11.60 3.55
N THR A 338 -19.35 10.38 3.75
CA THR A 338 -19.82 9.48 4.81
C THR A 338 -18.69 8.55 5.22
N ILE A 339 -18.55 8.29 6.52
CA ILE A 339 -17.56 7.35 7.03
C ILE A 339 -18.23 6.05 7.46
N GLU A 340 -19.46 6.13 7.97
CA GLU A 340 -20.15 4.98 8.54
C GLU A 340 -20.60 4.00 7.47
N SER A 341 -21.05 4.50 6.32
CA SER A 341 -21.63 3.66 5.27
C SER A 341 -20.59 3.08 4.31
N GLY A 342 -19.38 3.65 4.25
CA GLY A 342 -18.46 3.48 3.12
C GLY A 342 -19.03 4.04 1.81
N THR A 343 -18.18 4.33 0.84
CA THR A 343 -18.62 4.92 -0.45
C THR A 343 -18.28 4.07 -1.67
N PHE A 344 -17.46 3.02 -1.57
CA PHE A 344 -17.23 2.08 -2.68
C PHE A 344 -18.43 1.15 -2.90
N LYS A 345 -19.57 1.73 -3.27
CA LYS A 345 -20.87 1.10 -3.45
C LYS A 345 -21.58 1.73 -4.64
N SER A 346 -22.53 1.01 -5.22
CA SER A 346 -23.47 1.56 -6.20
C SER A 346 -24.56 2.43 -5.56
N HIS A 347 -24.94 2.12 -4.32
CA HIS A 347 -25.98 2.82 -3.57
C HIS A 347 -25.60 2.91 -2.09
N ILE A 348 -25.96 4.02 -1.46
CA ILE A 348 -25.75 4.27 -0.03
C ILE A 348 -26.94 4.99 0.58
N ILE A 349 -27.13 4.80 1.89
CA ILE A 349 -28.07 5.57 2.70
C ILE A 349 -27.25 6.44 3.65
N VAL A 350 -27.51 7.74 3.66
CA VAL A 350 -26.80 8.73 4.47
C VAL A 350 -27.76 9.65 5.20
N ASP A 351 -27.31 10.23 6.32
CA ASP A 351 -28.01 11.32 7.00
C ASP A 351 -28.02 12.58 6.10
N LYS A 352 -29.08 13.38 6.15
CA LYS A 352 -29.20 14.64 5.40
C LYS A 352 -28.01 15.61 5.56
N TYR A 353 -27.29 15.57 6.67
CA TYR A 353 -26.12 16.41 6.92
C TYR A 353 -24.87 15.96 6.14
N ALA A 354 -24.86 14.75 5.58
CA ALA A 354 -23.73 14.20 4.82
C ALA A 354 -23.56 14.80 3.42
N ILE A 355 -24.61 15.42 2.86
CA ILE A 355 -24.68 15.83 1.46
C ILE A 355 -25.11 17.28 1.28
N VAL A 356 -24.79 17.84 0.12
CA VAL A 356 -25.30 19.13 -0.37
C VAL A 356 -25.65 19.05 -1.85
N HIS A 357 -26.46 19.99 -2.32
CA HIS A 357 -26.80 20.12 -3.74
C HIS A 357 -25.58 20.44 -4.59
N ALA A 358 -25.52 19.81 -5.77
CA ALA A 358 -24.48 20.05 -6.76
C ALA A 358 -24.65 21.43 -7.43
N PRO A 359 -23.55 22.20 -7.60
CA PRO A 359 -23.45 23.27 -8.59
C PRO A 359 -23.93 22.83 -9.98
N GLU A 360 -24.65 23.71 -10.69
CA GLU A 360 -25.31 23.39 -11.97
C GLU A 360 -24.31 22.91 -13.06
N ASN A 361 -23.11 23.49 -13.10
CA ASN A 361 -22.16 23.37 -14.21
C ASN A 361 -20.97 22.41 -13.98
N LEU A 362 -20.99 21.60 -12.93
CA LEU A 362 -19.90 20.65 -12.65
C LEU A 362 -20.25 19.23 -13.08
N THR A 363 -19.27 18.41 -13.45
CA THR A 363 -19.51 16.98 -13.68
C THR A 363 -19.56 16.20 -12.36
N MET A 364 -20.06 14.96 -12.35
CA MET A 364 -20.05 14.12 -11.13
C MET A 364 -18.63 13.85 -10.65
N GLU A 365 -17.69 13.67 -11.57
CA GLU A 365 -16.26 13.49 -11.27
C GLU A 365 -15.69 14.73 -10.58
N GLU A 366 -15.98 15.92 -11.11
CA GLU A 366 -15.57 17.18 -10.50
C GLU A 366 -16.13 17.36 -9.10
N LEU A 367 -17.43 17.10 -8.93
CA LEU A 367 -18.11 17.17 -7.65
C LEU A 367 -17.47 16.25 -6.60
N CYS A 368 -17.05 15.06 -7.04
CA CYS A 368 -16.45 14.06 -6.18
C CYS A 368 -15.06 14.47 -5.62
N THR A 369 -14.42 15.47 -6.21
CA THR A 369 -13.10 15.94 -5.74
C THR A 369 -13.17 16.93 -4.57
N ILE A 370 -14.37 17.42 -4.25
CA ILE A 370 -14.59 18.58 -3.38
C ILE A 370 -14.66 18.21 -1.89
N PRO A 371 -15.53 17.28 -1.42
CA PRO A 371 -15.95 17.20 -0.03
C PRO A 371 -14.81 17.14 0.97
N VAL A 372 -14.00 16.09 0.94
CA VAL A 372 -12.98 15.82 1.96
C VAL A 372 -11.80 16.77 1.79
N SER A 373 -11.41 17.06 0.54
CA SER A 373 -10.30 17.95 0.24
C SER A 373 -10.52 19.35 0.80
N PHE A 374 -11.67 19.96 0.49
CA PHE A 374 -11.98 21.32 0.94
C PHE A 374 -12.41 21.37 2.40
N LEU A 375 -13.18 20.41 2.92
CA LEU A 375 -13.52 20.40 4.35
C LEU A 375 -12.26 20.31 5.22
N THR A 376 -11.30 19.45 4.85
CA THR A 376 -10.00 19.38 5.55
C THR A 376 -9.27 20.71 5.48
N ALA A 377 -9.20 21.31 4.28
CA ALA A 377 -8.45 22.54 4.06
C ALA A 377 -9.07 23.75 4.78
N VAL A 378 -10.40 23.95 4.70
CA VAL A 378 -11.11 25.04 5.39
C VAL A 378 -10.98 24.89 6.90
N TYR A 379 -11.21 23.68 7.42
CA TYR A 379 -11.13 23.44 8.85
C TYR A 379 -9.69 23.59 9.39
N ALA A 380 -8.69 23.12 8.65
CA ALA A 380 -7.28 23.29 9.03
C ALA A 380 -6.88 24.78 9.00
N LEU A 381 -7.19 25.47 7.91
CA LEU A 381 -6.61 26.78 7.62
C LEU A 381 -7.39 27.95 8.25
N TYR A 382 -8.72 27.91 8.19
CA TYR A 382 -9.56 29.02 8.66
C TYR A 382 -10.04 28.82 10.10
N GLU A 383 -10.38 27.59 10.49
CA GLU A 383 -10.92 27.32 11.82
C GLU A 383 -9.82 27.04 12.85
N ARG A 384 -8.80 26.27 12.48
CA ARG A 384 -7.71 25.89 13.42
C ARG A 384 -6.55 26.88 13.40
N ALA A 385 -6.02 27.21 12.23
CA ALA A 385 -4.91 28.16 12.10
C ALA A 385 -5.35 29.63 12.00
N ASN A 386 -6.65 29.90 11.78
CA ASN A 386 -7.20 31.27 11.67
C ASN A 386 -6.43 32.18 10.70
N LEU A 387 -6.13 31.68 9.50
CA LEU A 387 -5.30 32.36 8.50
C LEU A 387 -5.70 33.83 8.29
N LYS A 388 -4.73 34.72 8.48
CA LYS A 388 -4.81 36.15 8.19
C LYS A 388 -4.13 36.48 6.87
N PRO A 389 -4.53 37.59 6.22
CA PRO A 389 -3.87 38.02 4.99
C PRO A 389 -2.37 38.24 5.18
N LYS A 390 -1.60 37.95 4.12
CA LYS A 390 -0.13 38.11 4.04
C LYS A 390 0.70 37.19 4.94
N GLN A 391 0.09 36.32 5.75
CA GLN A 391 0.83 35.30 6.49
C GLN A 391 1.48 34.28 5.55
N THR A 392 2.58 33.69 6.00
CA THR A 392 3.30 32.60 5.34
C THR A 392 2.67 31.25 5.68
N VAL A 393 2.44 30.42 4.67
CA VAL A 393 1.84 29.09 4.83
C VAL A 393 2.70 28.04 4.15
N LEU A 394 3.29 27.13 4.93
CA LEU A 394 3.99 25.95 4.44
C LEU A 394 3.00 24.79 4.28
N ILE A 395 2.83 24.31 3.05
CA ILE A 395 1.97 23.18 2.70
C ILE A 395 2.86 22.00 2.29
N HIS A 396 2.88 20.95 3.11
CA HIS A 396 3.55 19.72 2.73
C HIS A 396 2.71 18.86 1.78
N ALA A 397 3.41 18.10 0.91
CA ALA A 397 2.79 17.24 -0.11
C ALA A 397 1.72 17.98 -0.95
N ALA A 398 2.03 19.22 -1.37
CA ALA A 398 1.06 20.19 -1.86
C ALA A 398 0.37 19.81 -3.18
N THR A 399 0.88 18.82 -3.91
CA THR A 399 0.26 18.33 -5.15
C THR A 399 -0.85 17.30 -4.94
N GLY A 400 -1.09 16.85 -3.70
CA GLY A 400 -2.26 16.04 -3.37
C GLY A 400 -3.54 16.89 -3.29
N ALA A 401 -4.70 16.25 -3.28
CA ALA A 401 -5.98 16.95 -3.34
C ALA A 401 -6.21 17.99 -2.23
N VAL A 402 -5.85 17.67 -0.98
CA VAL A 402 -5.92 18.63 0.14
C VAL A 402 -4.93 19.78 -0.06
N GLY A 403 -3.73 19.51 -0.55
CA GLY A 403 -2.72 20.53 -0.83
C GLY A 403 -3.18 21.54 -1.87
N LEU A 404 -3.80 21.06 -2.95
CA LEU A 404 -4.37 21.91 -3.99
C LEU A 404 -5.58 22.72 -3.49
N ALA A 405 -6.40 22.17 -2.60
CA ALA A 405 -7.47 22.91 -1.94
C ALA A 405 -6.92 24.04 -1.04
N LEU A 406 -5.87 23.74 -0.24
CA LEU A 406 -5.18 24.73 0.60
C LEU A 406 -4.58 25.87 -0.21
N ILE A 407 -3.98 25.58 -1.38
CA ILE A 407 -3.44 26.61 -2.29
C ILE A 407 -4.53 27.58 -2.74
N GLN A 408 -5.72 27.09 -3.11
CA GLN A 408 -6.85 27.94 -3.50
C GLN A 408 -7.30 28.84 -2.33
N LEU A 409 -7.43 28.28 -1.13
CA LEU A 409 -7.84 29.03 0.06
C LEU A 409 -6.79 30.05 0.53
N CYS A 410 -5.50 29.73 0.42
CA CYS A 410 -4.41 30.66 0.69
C CYS A 410 -4.44 31.86 -0.26
N ARG A 411 -4.69 31.61 -1.55
CA ARG A 411 -4.83 32.67 -2.56
C ARG A 411 -6.01 33.58 -2.29
N ARG A 412 -7.18 33.03 -1.92
CA ARG A 412 -8.35 33.83 -1.51
C ARG A 412 -8.05 34.78 -0.36
N ARG A 413 -7.11 34.41 0.53
CA ARG A 413 -6.67 35.26 1.65
C ARG A 413 -5.40 36.05 1.37
N ASN A 414 -4.85 36.03 0.15
CA ASN A 414 -3.60 36.70 -0.20
C ASN A 414 -2.45 36.31 0.75
N ALA A 415 -2.34 35.02 1.06
CA ALA A 415 -1.27 34.45 1.87
C ALA A 415 -0.04 34.10 1.01
N LYS A 416 1.15 34.12 1.60
CA LYS A 416 2.40 33.74 0.93
C LYS A 416 2.59 32.22 1.05
N ILE A 417 2.53 31.52 -0.08
CA ILE A 417 2.53 30.05 -0.10
C ILE A 417 3.96 29.52 -0.26
N ILE A 418 4.32 28.58 0.61
CA ILE A 418 5.51 27.73 0.51
C ILE A 418 5.01 26.30 0.37
N ALA A 419 5.58 25.53 -0.56
CA ALA A 419 5.10 24.18 -0.84
C ALA A 419 6.22 23.16 -0.88
N THR A 420 5.93 21.91 -0.53
CA THR A 420 6.83 20.78 -0.78
C THR A 420 6.16 19.68 -1.60
N ALA A 421 6.94 19.00 -2.44
CA ALA A 421 6.49 17.80 -3.16
C ALA A 421 7.65 16.84 -3.47
N GLY A 422 7.33 15.55 -3.62
CA GLY A 422 8.33 14.48 -3.60
C GLY A 422 9.10 14.26 -4.90
N THR A 423 8.48 14.42 -6.07
CA THR A 423 9.14 14.22 -7.38
C THR A 423 9.36 15.55 -8.08
N GLU A 424 10.28 15.60 -9.04
CA GLU A 424 10.55 16.85 -9.77
C GLU A 424 9.38 17.24 -10.66
N GLU A 425 8.66 16.30 -11.26
CA GLU A 425 7.45 16.56 -12.04
C GLU A 425 6.38 17.26 -11.19
N LYS A 426 6.21 16.80 -9.94
CA LYS A 426 5.28 17.42 -8.99
C LYS A 426 5.71 18.83 -8.60
N ARG A 427 7.01 19.04 -8.36
CA ARG A 427 7.53 20.38 -8.04
C ARG A 427 7.41 21.32 -9.23
N LYS A 428 7.70 20.85 -10.44
CA LYS A 428 7.48 21.60 -11.69
C LYS A 428 6.02 21.98 -11.86
N TYR A 429 5.08 21.06 -11.60
CA TYR A 429 3.65 21.38 -11.61
C TYR A 429 3.30 22.51 -10.63
N LEU A 430 3.88 22.52 -9.42
CA LEU A 430 3.65 23.60 -8.45
C LEU A 430 4.23 24.95 -8.91
N ARG A 431 5.41 24.96 -9.53
CA ARG A 431 6.05 26.20 -10.04
C ARG A 431 5.37 26.74 -11.29
N ASP A 432 5.13 25.88 -12.27
CA ASP A 432 4.71 26.31 -13.61
C ASP A 432 3.19 26.48 -13.71
N ILE A 433 2.43 25.52 -13.16
CA ILE A 433 0.97 25.50 -13.25
C ILE A 433 0.34 26.17 -12.04
N CYS A 434 0.78 25.79 -10.83
CA CYS A 434 0.29 26.43 -9.62
C CYS A 434 1.00 27.75 -9.31
N GLN A 435 1.99 28.21 -10.08
CA GLN A 435 2.65 29.51 -9.91
C GLN A 435 3.09 29.79 -8.46
N ILE A 436 3.61 28.76 -7.78
CA ILE A 436 4.16 28.89 -6.43
C ILE A 436 5.65 29.21 -6.55
N GLU A 437 6.06 30.31 -5.94
CA GLU A 437 7.44 30.80 -5.97
C GLU A 437 8.40 29.89 -5.19
N TYR A 438 8.00 29.44 -3.99
CA TYR A 438 8.84 28.67 -3.08
C TYR A 438 8.42 27.19 -3.05
N VAL A 439 9.14 26.34 -3.79
CA VAL A 439 8.83 24.92 -3.92
C VAL A 439 10.05 24.05 -3.61
N PHE A 440 9.93 23.17 -2.61
CA PHE A 440 11.04 22.33 -2.10
C PHE A 440 10.75 20.82 -2.18
N ASN A 441 11.79 20.00 -2.01
CA ASN A 441 11.66 18.55 -1.92
C ASN A 441 10.98 18.14 -0.60
N SER A 442 10.07 17.16 -0.65
CA SER A 442 9.41 16.61 0.53
C SER A 442 9.96 15.24 0.97
N ARG A 443 10.97 14.70 0.25
CA ARG A 443 11.55 13.37 0.51
C ARG A 443 12.88 13.40 1.27
N ASP A 444 13.44 14.59 1.48
CA ASP A 444 14.63 14.80 2.29
C ASP A 444 14.44 16.06 3.16
N LEU A 445 15.36 16.30 4.10
CA LEU A 445 15.30 17.43 5.03
C LEU A 445 15.93 18.71 4.45
N SER A 446 16.30 18.75 3.17
CA SER A 446 16.92 19.94 2.57
C SER A 446 15.99 21.16 2.58
N PHE A 447 14.67 20.95 2.58
CA PHE A 447 13.70 22.05 2.68
C PHE A 447 13.86 22.86 3.96
N VAL A 448 14.34 22.26 5.06
CA VAL A 448 14.45 22.91 6.36
C VAL A 448 15.44 24.07 6.27
N GLU A 449 16.65 23.79 5.79
CA GLU A 449 17.71 24.79 5.68
C GLU A 449 17.38 25.82 4.59
N ASN A 450 16.87 25.38 3.44
CA ASN A 450 16.46 26.28 2.37
C ASN A 450 15.36 27.26 2.81
N ILE A 451 14.36 26.78 3.58
CA ILE A 451 13.31 27.64 4.12
C ILE A 451 13.89 28.61 5.16
N ARG A 452 14.77 28.18 6.06
CA ARG A 452 15.39 29.08 7.06
C ARG A 452 16.18 30.21 6.41
N GLN A 453 16.90 29.93 5.33
CA GLN A 453 17.67 30.95 4.60
C GLN A 453 16.78 32.03 3.97
N ILE A 454 15.62 31.63 3.45
CA ILE A 454 14.69 32.54 2.75
C ILE A 454 13.71 33.22 3.74
N PHE A 455 13.34 32.51 4.80
CA PHE A 455 12.39 32.93 5.82
C PHE A 455 13.05 32.86 7.21
N PRO A 456 14.02 33.74 7.52
CA PRO A 456 14.77 33.69 8.77
C PRO A 456 13.91 33.92 10.03
N ASN A 457 12.73 34.53 9.86
CA ASN A 457 11.76 34.75 10.93
C ASN A 457 10.82 33.54 11.17
N GLY A 458 10.96 32.47 10.39
CA GLY A 458 10.09 31.30 10.43
C GLY A 458 8.82 31.44 9.58
N ILE A 459 7.91 30.49 9.75
CA ILE A 459 6.65 30.34 9.02
C ILE A 459 5.46 30.48 9.98
N ASP A 460 4.47 31.29 9.61
CA ASP A 460 3.29 31.56 10.44
C ASP A 460 2.39 30.34 10.59
N ILE A 461 2.14 29.60 9.50
CA ILE A 461 1.27 28.43 9.50
C ILE A 461 1.93 27.27 8.75
N ILE A 462 1.98 26.10 9.36
CA ILE A 462 2.50 24.88 8.74
C ILE A 462 1.39 23.85 8.71
N ILE A 463 0.95 23.46 7.50
CA ILE A 463 0.02 22.35 7.30
C ILE A 463 0.84 21.10 6.98
N ASN A 464 0.96 20.21 7.97
CA ASN A 464 1.81 19.04 7.90
C ASN A 464 1.05 17.75 7.57
N SER A 465 1.65 16.95 6.70
CA SER A 465 1.27 15.57 6.40
C SER A 465 2.48 14.63 6.35
N LEU A 466 3.69 15.14 6.64
CA LEU A 466 4.91 14.35 6.75
C LEU A 466 5.01 13.78 8.16
N ALA A 467 5.91 12.84 8.37
CA ALA A 467 5.89 12.04 9.58
C ALA A 467 7.31 11.68 10.06
N GLY A 468 7.46 11.33 11.33
CA GLY A 468 8.75 11.09 11.98
C GLY A 468 9.61 12.35 12.06
N GLU A 469 10.90 12.24 11.71
CA GLU A 469 11.86 13.35 11.77
C GLU A 469 11.42 14.57 10.95
N PHE A 470 10.80 14.35 9.79
CA PHE A 470 10.25 15.42 8.95
C PHE A 470 9.24 16.30 9.71
N LEU A 471 8.36 15.69 10.49
CA LEU A 471 7.39 16.41 11.32
C LEU A 471 8.11 17.26 12.36
N GLN A 472 9.11 16.68 13.06
CA GLN A 472 9.86 17.37 14.10
C GLN A 472 10.65 18.56 13.55
N GLU A 473 11.29 18.40 12.39
CA GLU A 473 12.01 19.48 11.72
C GLU A 473 11.07 20.56 11.19
N SER A 474 9.90 20.19 10.66
CA SER A 474 8.89 21.15 10.24
C SER A 474 8.41 22.03 11.40
N ILE A 475 8.22 21.47 12.61
CA ILE A 475 7.85 22.27 13.79
C ILE A 475 8.90 23.35 14.06
N LYS A 476 10.20 23.05 13.92
CA LYS A 476 11.29 24.01 14.15
C LYS A 476 11.29 25.18 13.17
N LEU A 477 10.50 25.14 12.10
CA LEU A 477 10.33 26.24 11.15
C LEU A 477 9.26 27.25 11.57
N LEU A 478 8.50 27.01 12.64
CA LEU A 478 7.45 27.94 13.08
C LEU A 478 8.03 29.30 13.48
N ALA A 479 7.41 30.37 12.99
CA ALA A 479 7.59 31.72 13.51
C ALA A 479 7.01 31.84 14.94
N PRO A 480 7.39 32.85 15.72
CA PRO A 480 6.67 33.22 16.94
C PRO A 480 5.16 33.39 16.68
N HIS A 481 4.33 32.93 17.60
CA HIS A 481 2.87 32.85 17.47
C HIS A 481 2.37 31.95 16.33
N GLY A 482 3.23 31.12 15.75
CA GLY A 482 2.90 30.26 14.62
C GLY A 482 1.96 29.10 14.97
N HIS A 483 1.24 28.61 13.96
CA HIS A 483 0.32 27.49 14.07
C HIS A 483 0.83 26.27 13.29
N PHE A 484 1.07 25.18 14.00
CA PHE A 484 1.30 23.87 13.40
C PHE A 484 -0.03 23.11 13.30
N VAL A 485 -0.38 22.64 12.11
CA VAL A 485 -1.61 21.88 11.88
C VAL A 485 -1.27 20.54 11.26
N GLU A 486 -1.46 19.48 12.04
CA GLU A 486 -1.23 18.10 11.63
C GLU A 486 -2.50 17.53 11.00
N ILE A 487 -2.41 17.10 9.74
CA ILE A 487 -3.47 16.33 9.06
C ILE A 487 -3.07 14.85 8.87
N GLY A 488 -1.80 14.51 9.08
CA GLY A 488 -1.32 13.14 9.13
C GLY A 488 -1.74 12.41 10.41
N LYS A 489 -1.74 11.08 10.35
CA LYS A 489 -2.22 10.22 11.44
C LYS A 489 -1.16 9.32 12.04
N ARG A 490 -0.09 9.02 11.30
CA ARG A 490 0.94 8.05 11.70
C ARG A 490 1.53 8.38 13.07
N ASP A 491 2.07 9.59 13.23
CA ASP A 491 2.71 10.02 14.47
C ASP A 491 1.75 10.20 15.65
N VAL A 492 0.50 10.58 15.37
CA VAL A 492 -0.55 10.71 16.40
C VAL A 492 -0.87 9.33 16.98
N TYR A 493 -1.08 8.32 16.13
CA TYR A 493 -1.39 6.96 16.57
C TYR A 493 -0.18 6.22 17.15
N SER A 494 1.04 6.57 16.75
CA SER A 494 2.26 6.04 17.38
C SER A 494 2.65 6.76 18.67
N ASN A 495 1.84 7.72 19.14
CA ASN A 495 2.13 8.54 20.32
C ASN A 495 3.54 9.17 20.27
N SER A 496 3.91 9.70 19.10
CA SER A 496 5.21 10.32 18.88
C SER A 496 5.38 11.57 19.75
N LYS A 497 6.61 11.79 20.24
CA LYS A 497 6.94 12.95 21.08
C LYS A 497 7.01 14.23 20.25
N LEU A 498 6.38 15.29 20.73
CA LEU A 498 6.47 16.63 20.16
C LEU A 498 7.65 17.42 20.75
N PRO A 499 8.48 18.11 19.93
CA PRO A 499 9.55 18.95 20.42
C PRO A 499 9.02 20.27 20.99
N LEU A 500 8.78 20.30 22.31
CA LEU A 500 8.14 21.42 23.00
C LEU A 500 8.93 22.74 22.96
N PHE A 501 10.23 22.70 22.70
CA PHE A 501 11.07 23.90 22.72
C PHE A 501 10.56 25.00 21.79
N GLN A 502 10.00 24.68 20.63
CA GLN A 502 9.50 25.69 19.70
C GLN A 502 8.28 26.46 20.24
N PHE A 503 7.47 25.81 21.08
CA PHE A 503 6.26 26.38 21.66
C PHE A 503 6.52 27.45 22.72
N ARG A 504 7.79 27.66 23.12
CA ARG A 504 8.20 28.77 24.00
C ARG A 504 7.87 30.17 23.44
N ASN A 505 7.65 30.27 22.13
CA ASN A 505 7.32 31.51 21.43
C ASN A 505 5.80 31.63 21.17
N ASP A 506 4.98 31.15 22.10
CA ASP A 506 3.50 31.17 22.03
C ASP A 506 2.92 30.51 20.76
N CYS A 507 3.60 29.49 20.23
CA CYS A 507 3.08 28.72 19.10
C CYS A 507 1.94 27.80 19.54
N SER A 508 1.09 27.39 18.60
CA SER A 508 0.01 26.43 18.82
C SER A 508 0.16 25.20 17.92
N SER A 509 -0.33 24.04 18.39
CA SER A 509 -0.42 22.82 17.58
C SER A 509 -1.86 22.30 17.55
N HIS A 510 -2.33 21.91 16.38
CA HIS A 510 -3.68 21.40 16.15
C HIS A 510 -3.64 20.08 15.39
N ILE A 511 -4.31 19.06 15.90
CA ILE A 511 -4.56 17.82 15.14
C ILE A 511 -5.93 17.96 14.47
N VAL A 512 -5.96 17.82 13.15
CA VAL A 512 -7.19 17.87 12.36
C VAL A 512 -7.67 16.46 12.05
N ASP A 513 -8.94 16.19 12.38
CA ASP A 513 -9.60 14.94 12.06
C ASP A 513 -11.04 15.19 11.61
N LEU A 514 -11.33 14.92 10.34
CA LEU A 514 -12.69 15.02 9.84
C LEU A 514 -13.61 13.95 10.45
N PHE A 515 -13.09 12.79 10.85
CA PHE A 515 -13.90 11.77 11.53
C PHE A 515 -14.44 12.30 12.86
N THR A 516 -13.55 12.84 13.69
CA THR A 516 -13.92 13.45 14.98
C THR A 516 -14.86 14.63 14.77
N LEU A 517 -14.59 15.48 13.77
CA LEU A 517 -15.46 16.61 13.47
C LEU A 517 -16.87 16.17 13.05
N GLU A 518 -16.99 15.15 12.20
CA GLU A 518 -18.28 14.60 11.77
C GLU A 518 -19.04 13.94 12.92
N LYS A 519 -18.35 13.11 13.73
CA LYS A 519 -18.95 12.39 14.86
C LYS A 519 -19.60 13.34 15.87
N TYR A 520 -18.94 14.45 16.19
CA TYR A 520 -19.38 15.35 17.25
C TYR A 520 -20.04 16.64 16.76
N GLN A 521 -19.86 17.02 15.49
CA GLN A 521 -20.32 18.31 14.94
C GLN A 521 -20.82 18.18 13.49
N LYS A 522 -21.67 17.18 13.20
CA LYS A 522 -22.20 16.92 11.84
C LYS A 522 -22.82 18.15 11.17
N GLU A 523 -23.58 18.95 11.92
CA GLU A 523 -24.22 20.19 11.42
C GLU A 523 -23.18 21.24 10.98
N LYS A 524 -22.08 21.37 11.73
CA LYS A 524 -20.96 22.24 11.32
C LYS A 524 -20.33 21.74 10.04
N THR A 525 -20.09 20.43 9.90
CA THR A 525 -19.53 19.88 8.66
C THR A 525 -20.44 20.11 7.46
N HIS A 526 -21.76 20.01 7.66
CA HIS A 526 -22.74 20.30 6.64
C HIS A 526 -22.70 21.77 6.21
N HIS A 527 -22.72 22.69 7.17
CA HIS A 527 -22.66 24.13 6.90
C HIS A 527 -21.39 24.52 6.12
N LEU A 528 -20.23 24.02 6.54
CA LEU A 528 -18.98 24.26 5.82
C LEU A 528 -19.02 23.72 4.38
N LEU A 529 -19.62 22.54 4.16
CA LEU A 529 -19.76 21.98 2.82
C LEU A 529 -20.72 22.79 1.95
N GLN A 530 -21.78 23.36 2.53
CA GLN A 530 -22.70 24.27 1.84
C GLN A 530 -21.99 25.57 1.45
N GLU A 531 -21.19 26.16 2.34
CA GLU A 531 -20.37 27.34 2.04
C GLU A 531 -19.39 27.06 0.90
N ILE A 532 -18.69 25.92 0.93
CA ILE A 532 -17.79 25.49 -0.15
C ILE A 532 -18.56 25.37 -1.47
N SER A 533 -19.74 24.74 -1.47
CA SER A 533 -20.59 24.62 -2.66
C SER A 533 -20.99 25.99 -3.22
N ASN A 534 -21.36 26.94 -2.35
CA ASN A 534 -21.71 28.30 -2.73
C ASN A 534 -20.51 29.07 -3.30
N GLU A 535 -19.33 28.93 -2.70
CA GLU A 535 -18.10 29.56 -3.23
C GLU A 535 -17.73 29.01 -4.61
N ILE A 536 -17.93 27.72 -4.83
CA ILE A 536 -17.72 27.09 -6.14
C ILE A 536 -18.72 27.62 -7.19
N ASN A 537 -20.00 27.73 -6.83
CA ASN A 537 -21.03 28.34 -7.70
C ASN A 537 -20.69 29.80 -8.08
N GLN A 538 -20.05 30.54 -7.17
CA GLN A 538 -19.60 31.92 -7.40
C GLN A 538 -18.28 31.99 -8.20
N GLY A 539 -17.67 30.86 -8.56
CA GLY A 539 -16.38 30.80 -9.25
C GLY A 539 -15.19 31.21 -8.36
N LEU A 540 -15.39 31.27 -7.05
CA LEU A 540 -14.39 31.67 -6.07
C LEU A 540 -13.44 30.52 -5.71
N LEU A 541 -13.94 29.29 -5.80
CA LEU A 541 -13.22 28.04 -5.68
C LEU A 541 -13.49 27.20 -6.93
N THR A 542 -12.57 26.30 -7.25
CA THR A 542 -12.74 25.35 -8.36
C THR A 542 -12.52 23.91 -7.88
N PRO A 543 -13.18 22.92 -8.52
CA PRO A 543 -12.90 21.51 -8.27
C PRO A 543 -11.41 21.19 -8.38
N ILE A 544 -10.95 20.16 -7.66
CA ILE A 544 -9.53 19.81 -7.66
C ILE A 544 -9.14 19.24 -9.01
N LYS A 545 -8.14 19.84 -9.64
CA LYS A 545 -7.54 19.39 -10.91
C LYS A 545 -6.02 19.31 -10.77
N PRO A 546 -5.33 18.33 -11.40
CA PRO A 546 -5.92 17.27 -12.23
C PRO A 546 -6.65 16.20 -11.39
N MET A 547 -7.53 15.47 -12.04
CA MET A 547 -8.12 14.25 -11.49
C MET A 547 -7.87 13.08 -12.44
N THR A 548 -7.58 11.91 -11.89
CA THR A 548 -7.39 10.67 -12.66
C THR A 548 -8.58 9.76 -12.40
N ILE A 549 -9.23 9.34 -13.48
CA ILE A 549 -10.48 8.57 -13.43
C ILE A 549 -10.15 7.11 -13.69
N PHE A 550 -10.71 6.24 -12.86
CA PHE A 550 -10.68 4.79 -12.99
C PHE A 550 -12.11 4.27 -13.04
N GLU A 551 -12.33 3.18 -13.76
CA GLU A 551 -13.59 2.43 -13.73
C GLU A 551 -13.52 1.35 -12.62
N PRO A 552 -14.66 0.77 -12.17
CA PRO A 552 -14.67 -0.14 -11.02
C PRO A 552 -13.89 -1.44 -11.24
N SER A 553 -13.76 -1.89 -12.49
CA SER A 553 -12.89 -3.02 -12.89
C SER A 553 -11.40 -2.73 -12.67
N GLN A 554 -11.03 -1.45 -12.58
CA GLN A 554 -9.65 -0.99 -12.40
C GLN A 554 -9.34 -0.59 -10.94
N VAL A 555 -10.20 -0.93 -9.98
CA VAL A 555 -10.04 -0.50 -8.58
C VAL A 555 -8.68 -0.92 -7.98
N ILE A 556 -8.20 -2.12 -8.33
CA ILE A 556 -6.88 -2.63 -7.90
C ILE A 556 -5.77 -1.77 -8.48
N GLN A 557 -5.84 -1.46 -9.78
CA GLN A 557 -4.88 -0.60 -10.47
C GLN A 557 -4.89 0.81 -9.87
N ALA A 558 -6.07 1.35 -9.54
CA ALA A 558 -6.20 2.65 -8.89
C ALA A 558 -5.49 2.68 -7.52
N PHE A 559 -5.62 1.63 -6.72
CA PHE A 559 -4.97 1.54 -5.41
C PHE A 559 -3.45 1.33 -5.54
N GLN A 560 -3.00 0.53 -6.50
CA GLN A 560 -1.57 0.38 -6.83
C GLN A 560 -0.97 1.72 -7.29
N PHE A 561 -1.63 2.41 -8.22
CA PHE A 561 -1.21 3.73 -8.70
C PHE A 561 -1.17 4.77 -7.57
N PHE A 562 -2.15 4.77 -6.66
CA PHE A 562 -2.12 5.62 -5.47
C PHE A 562 -0.87 5.35 -4.63
N SER A 563 -0.54 4.07 -4.42
CA SER A 563 0.57 3.61 -3.56
C SER A 563 1.95 4.06 -4.03
N GLN A 564 2.13 4.27 -5.34
CA GLN A 564 3.37 4.78 -5.90
C GLN A 564 3.62 6.27 -5.54
N ALA A 565 2.61 6.96 -5.02
CA ALA A 565 2.68 8.38 -4.64
C ALA A 565 3.14 9.30 -5.78
N THR A 566 2.90 8.93 -7.04
CA THR A 566 3.23 9.69 -8.26
C THR A 566 2.06 10.52 -8.79
N HIS A 567 0.82 10.21 -8.40
CA HIS A 567 -0.38 10.92 -8.85
C HIS A 567 -0.38 12.41 -8.48
N LEU A 568 -1.03 13.22 -9.32
CA LEU A 568 -1.32 14.63 -9.08
C LEU A 568 -2.82 14.79 -8.79
N GLY A 569 -3.16 15.63 -7.81
CA GLY A 569 -4.53 15.93 -7.43
C GLY A 569 -5.29 14.73 -6.87
N LYS A 570 -6.41 14.38 -7.49
CA LYS A 570 -7.38 13.43 -6.93
C LYS A 570 -7.62 12.22 -7.82
N LEU A 571 -7.75 11.05 -7.20
CA LEU A 571 -8.16 9.82 -7.86
C LEU A 571 -9.67 9.63 -7.68
N VAL A 572 -10.37 9.34 -8.76
CA VAL A 572 -11.84 9.18 -8.78
C VAL A 572 -12.18 7.85 -9.42
N LEU A 573 -13.00 7.06 -8.73
CA LEU A 573 -13.62 5.87 -9.29
C LEU A 573 -14.98 6.27 -9.86
N ARG A 574 -15.18 6.15 -11.17
CA ARG A 574 -16.49 6.35 -11.80
C ARG A 574 -17.27 5.05 -11.70
N ILE A 575 -18.46 5.10 -11.11
CA ILE A 575 -19.38 3.95 -11.02
C ILE A 575 -20.35 4.07 -12.19
N THR A 576 -20.08 3.40 -13.32
CA THR A 576 -21.00 3.43 -14.47
C THR A 576 -21.99 2.27 -14.42
N GLN A 577 -23.15 2.45 -15.07
CA GLN A 577 -24.06 1.34 -15.32
C GLN A 577 -23.62 0.47 -16.49
N SER A 578 -22.57 0.85 -17.23
CA SER A 578 -22.12 0.19 -18.46
C SER A 578 -21.07 -0.90 -18.25
N ASP A 579 -20.55 -1.12 -17.04
CA ASP A 579 -19.42 -2.02 -16.78
C ASP A 579 -19.77 -3.50 -17.02
N GLN A 580 -19.78 -3.93 -18.28
CA GLN A 580 -20.10 -5.28 -18.75
C GLN A 580 -19.05 -6.32 -18.34
N GLU A 581 -17.94 -5.85 -17.77
CA GLU A 581 -16.76 -6.64 -17.37
C GLU A 581 -16.56 -6.69 -15.85
N LEU A 582 -17.48 -6.14 -15.08
CA LEU A 582 -17.37 -6.10 -13.62
C LEU A 582 -17.70 -7.49 -13.05
N ASN A 583 -16.69 -8.21 -12.57
CA ASN A 583 -16.87 -9.48 -11.86
C ASN A 583 -17.50 -9.20 -10.48
N ILE A 584 -18.82 -9.33 -10.39
CA ILE A 584 -19.58 -9.18 -9.15
C ILE A 584 -20.00 -10.56 -8.67
N ILE A 585 -19.66 -10.89 -7.42
CA ILE A 585 -20.07 -12.13 -6.79
C ILE A 585 -21.46 -11.94 -6.16
N ASP A 586 -22.41 -12.78 -6.57
CA ASP A 586 -23.75 -12.78 -5.97
C ASP A 586 -23.72 -13.50 -4.62
N VAL A 587 -23.82 -12.74 -3.53
CA VAL A 587 -23.89 -13.32 -2.20
C VAL A 587 -25.35 -13.61 -1.91
N LYS A 588 -25.81 -14.82 -2.27
CA LYS A 588 -27.11 -15.31 -1.80
C LYS A 588 -27.10 -15.25 -0.27
N GLN A 589 -27.99 -14.43 0.31
CA GLN A 589 -28.20 -14.44 1.75
C GLN A 589 -28.65 -15.84 2.13
N ASP A 590 -27.76 -16.59 2.79
CA ASP A 590 -28.05 -17.92 3.26
C ASP A 590 -29.12 -17.82 4.35
N THR A 591 -30.39 -17.99 3.96
CA THR A 591 -31.54 -17.97 4.89
C THR A 591 -31.59 -19.20 5.80
N ASN A 592 -30.62 -20.12 5.68
CA ASN A 592 -30.47 -21.26 6.58
C ASN A 592 -29.40 -21.00 7.64
N LYS A 593 -29.69 -20.10 8.58
CA LYS A 593 -29.14 -20.24 9.95
C LYS A 593 -29.82 -21.43 10.62
N ASN A 594 -29.46 -22.64 10.22
CA ASN A 594 -29.62 -23.79 11.10
C ASN A 594 -28.41 -23.81 12.04
N SER A 595 -28.72 -23.54 13.30
CA SER A 595 -27.99 -23.91 14.50
C SER A 595 -26.88 -24.95 14.28
N VAL A 596 -25.64 -24.53 14.46
CA VAL A 596 -24.60 -25.42 14.99
C VAL A 596 -24.20 -24.85 16.33
N GLN A 597 -24.85 -25.37 17.39
CA GLN A 597 -24.25 -25.43 18.71
C GLN A 597 -23.12 -26.47 18.63
N ILE A 598 -21.89 -26.03 18.91
CA ILE A 598 -20.99 -26.46 20.01
C ILE A 598 -19.69 -25.69 19.83
#